data_AF-A0A1Q9VD22-F1
#
_entry.id   AF-A0A1Q9VD22-F1
#
_cell.length_a   1.000
_cell.length_b   1.000
_cell.length_c   1.000
_cell.angle_alpha   90.00
_cell.angle_beta   90.00
_cell.angle_gamma   90.00
#
_symmetry.space_group_name_H-M   'P 1'
#
loop_
_entity.id
_entity.type
_entity.pdbx_description
1 polymer ?
#
loop_
_entity_poly.entity_id
_entity_poly.type
_entity_poly.pdbx_seq_one_letter_code
_entity_poly.pdbx_strand_id
1 'polypeptide(L)'
;MTEDAGSAGGNVWDKFTFAITGAKGTATEHGWLKDTTSVGTGVVGAGGFKLDPESAESMVKKARWIADQKLQQVEEARELAYTQPPAKDPGSVNFTKVAVASFEVGARYVDHSHRFHTELAEKLAKALDVYKGTDEQSRNDVNDSGGGVIE
;
A
#
# COMPACT_ATOMS: atom_id res chain seq x y z
N MET A 1 -24.84 -5.54 -23.48
CA MET A 1 -24.91 -5.74 -22.02
C MET A 1 -23.70 -5.03 -21.46
N THR A 2 -23.91 -3.79 -21.04
CA THR A 2 -22.87 -2.94 -20.45
C THR A 2 -22.80 -3.36 -19.00
N GLU A 3 -21.87 -4.28 -18.69
CA GLU A 3 -21.58 -4.61 -17.30
C GLU A 3 -20.95 -3.38 -16.68
N ASP A 4 -21.77 -2.76 -15.85
CA ASP A 4 -21.45 -1.76 -14.85
C ASP A 4 -20.14 -2.15 -14.18
N ALA A 5 -19.04 -1.53 -14.61
CA ALA A 5 -17.76 -1.59 -13.95
C ALA A 5 -17.91 -0.82 -12.66
N GLY A 6 -18.54 -1.47 -11.68
CA GLY A 6 -18.79 -0.95 -10.36
C GLY A 6 -17.52 -0.33 -9.82
N SER A 7 -17.54 0.98 -9.70
CA SER A 7 -16.63 1.74 -8.87
C SER A 7 -16.89 1.31 -7.42
N ALA A 8 -16.32 0.16 -7.03
CA ALA A 8 -16.13 -0.20 -5.64
C ALA A 8 -14.83 0.49 -5.20
N GLY A 9 -14.89 1.82 -5.04
CA GLY A 9 -13.77 2.67 -4.65
C GLY A 9 -13.38 2.54 -3.18
N GLY A 10 -13.25 1.32 -2.67
CA GLY A 10 -12.65 1.02 -1.36
C GLY A 10 -11.35 0.28 -1.56
N ASN A 11 -10.27 0.74 -0.92
CA ASN A 11 -8.97 0.08 -0.98
C ASN A 11 -9.10 -1.30 -0.31
N VAL A 12 -8.63 -2.37 -0.97
CA VAL A 12 -8.73 -3.75 -0.45
C VAL A 12 -8.05 -3.91 0.90
N TRP A 13 -7.10 -3.02 1.21
CA TRP A 13 -6.35 -2.96 2.45
C TRP A 13 -7.11 -2.27 3.59
N ASP A 14 -8.20 -1.55 3.32
CA ASP A 14 -8.99 -0.87 4.35
C ASP A 14 -9.61 -1.84 5.35
N LYS A 15 -9.92 -3.07 4.92
CA LYS A 15 -10.46 -4.12 5.80
C LYS A 15 -9.41 -4.82 6.68
N PHE A 16 -8.12 -4.60 6.41
CA PHE A 16 -7.03 -5.22 7.17
C PHE A 16 -6.37 -4.19 8.08
N THR A 17 -5.94 -4.55 9.29
CA THR A 17 -5.21 -3.65 10.18
C THR A 17 -3.75 -4.07 10.28
N PHE A 18 -2.82 -3.12 10.21
CA PHE A 18 -1.39 -3.39 10.38
C PHE A 18 -0.93 -2.86 11.73
N ALA A 19 -0.67 -3.78 12.66
CA ALA A 19 -0.23 -3.48 14.01
C ALA A 19 1.28 -3.68 14.13
N ILE A 20 2.00 -2.61 14.50
CA ILE A 20 3.43 -2.66 14.79
C ILE A 20 3.61 -2.78 16.29
N THR A 21 4.19 -3.88 16.73
CA THR A 21 4.42 -4.21 18.14
C THR A 21 5.90 -4.17 18.44
N GLY A 22 6.30 -3.37 19.42
CA GLY A 22 7.68 -3.33 19.89
C GLY A 22 7.77 -2.90 21.36
N ALA A 23 8.97 -2.52 21.80
CA ALA A 23 9.22 -2.15 23.20
C ALA A 23 8.32 -1.01 23.72
N LYS A 24 7.81 -0.16 22.83
CA LYS A 24 6.95 1.00 23.13
C LYS A 24 5.47 0.64 23.25
N GLY A 25 5.09 -0.59 22.94
CA GLY A 25 3.69 -1.01 22.81
C GLY A 25 3.30 -1.29 21.37
N THR A 26 1.99 -1.24 21.10
CA THR A 26 1.43 -1.56 19.79
C THR A 26 0.81 -0.32 19.15
N ALA A 27 1.24 -0.01 17.93
CA ALA A 27 0.71 1.07 17.10
C ALA A 27 0.01 0.51 15.86
N THR A 28 -1.03 1.16 15.38
CA THR A 28 -1.69 0.86 14.09
C THR A 28 -1.72 2.10 13.21
N GLU A 29 -2.24 1.97 12.00
CA GLU A 29 -2.50 3.11 11.11
C GLU A 29 -3.45 4.18 11.71
N HIS A 30 -4.18 3.84 12.77
CA HIS A 30 -5.14 4.72 13.44
C HIS A 30 -4.64 5.31 14.77
N GLY A 31 -3.45 4.92 15.24
CA GLY A 31 -2.87 5.41 16.50
C GLY A 31 -2.37 4.31 17.43
N TRP A 32 -2.04 4.71 18.67
CA TRP A 32 -1.63 3.78 19.72
C TRP A 32 -2.83 3.03 20.31
N LEU A 33 -2.64 1.74 20.54
CA LEU A 33 -3.59 0.94 21.29
C LEU A 33 -3.38 1.17 22.78
N LYS A 34 -4.35 1.83 23.42
CA LYS A 34 -4.44 1.96 24.88
C LYS A 34 -5.37 0.86 25.39
N ASP A 35 -4.96 0.14 26.44
CA ASP A 35 -5.68 -0.97 27.10
C ASP A 35 -5.64 -2.37 26.44
N THR A 36 -4.44 -2.89 26.16
CA THR A 36 -4.29 -4.32 25.83
C THR A 36 -3.47 -5.04 26.89
N THR A 37 -4.15 -5.52 27.94
CA THR A 37 -3.61 -6.49 28.91
C THR A 37 -3.40 -7.89 28.31
N SER A 38 -3.75 -8.09 27.04
CA SER A 38 -3.37 -9.26 26.26
C SER A 38 -2.87 -8.85 24.89
N VAL A 39 -1.63 -9.22 24.57
CA VAL A 39 -1.11 -9.25 23.18
C VAL A 39 -1.74 -10.44 22.41
N GLY A 40 -2.87 -10.96 22.87
CA GLY A 40 -3.58 -12.12 22.35
C GLY A 40 -4.89 -11.72 21.69
N THR A 41 -5.02 -12.08 20.41
CA THR A 41 -6.27 -12.33 19.68
C THR A 41 -7.35 -11.23 19.52
N GLY A 42 -7.39 -10.17 20.33
CA GLY A 42 -8.50 -9.19 20.32
C GLY A 42 -8.33 -7.97 19.40
N VAL A 43 -7.12 -7.43 19.31
CA VAL A 43 -6.84 -6.18 18.57
C VAL A 43 -6.75 -6.39 17.06
N VAL A 44 -6.30 -7.58 16.70
CA VAL A 44 -5.97 -7.98 15.34
C VAL A 44 -7.02 -9.02 14.95
N GLY A 45 -8.29 -8.67 15.09
CA GLY A 45 -9.40 -9.59 14.84
C GLY A 45 -9.38 -10.04 13.38
N ALA A 46 -9.50 -11.36 13.15
CA ALA A 46 -9.71 -12.12 11.89
C ALA A 46 -8.94 -11.74 10.59
N GLY A 47 -8.21 -10.63 10.55
CA GLY A 47 -7.68 -10.03 9.33
C GLY A 47 -6.70 -8.88 9.61
N GLY A 48 -5.96 -8.90 10.71
CA GLY A 48 -4.86 -7.96 10.88
C GLY A 48 -3.51 -8.66 10.90
N PHE A 49 -2.44 -7.89 10.67
CA PHE A 49 -1.06 -8.37 10.68
C PHE A 49 -0.32 -7.72 11.85
N LYS A 50 0.47 -8.54 12.57
CA LYS A 50 1.39 -8.05 13.60
C LYS A 50 2.80 -8.08 13.05
N LEU A 51 3.49 -6.95 13.13
CA LEU A 51 4.86 -6.78 12.64
C LEU A 51 5.71 -6.17 13.76
N ASP A 52 6.96 -6.57 13.85
CA ASP A 52 7.94 -5.79 14.59
C ASP A 52 8.41 -4.58 13.76
N PRO A 53 8.99 -3.53 14.38
CA PRO A 53 9.37 -2.31 13.66
C PRO A 53 10.37 -2.52 12.52
N GLU A 54 11.34 -3.43 12.69
CA GLU A 54 12.36 -3.71 11.67
C GLU A 54 11.75 -4.45 10.47
N SER A 55 10.92 -5.47 10.73
CA SER A 55 10.15 -6.14 9.68
C SER A 55 9.22 -5.18 8.95
N ALA A 56 8.54 -4.28 9.68
CA ALA A 56 7.67 -3.27 9.07
C ALA A 56 8.45 -2.34 8.14
N GLU A 57 9.63 -1.86 8.54
CA GLU A 57 10.51 -1.07 7.66
C GLU A 57 10.93 -1.81 6.40
N SER A 58 11.36 -3.06 6.55
CA SER A 58 11.77 -3.91 5.45
C SER A 58 10.60 -4.14 4.48
N MET A 59 9.40 -4.39 5.01
CA MET A 59 8.19 -4.58 4.21
C MET A 59 7.76 -3.31 3.48
N VAL A 60 7.82 -2.13 4.10
CA VAL A 60 7.56 -0.85 3.41
C VAL A 60 8.53 -0.67 2.24
N LYS A 61 9.83 -0.86 2.48
CA LYS A 61 10.86 -0.74 1.44
C LYS A 61 10.60 -1.71 0.28
N LYS A 62 10.30 -2.97 0.60
CA LYS A 62 10.03 -4.00 -0.41
C LYS A 62 8.75 -3.73 -1.19
N ALA A 63 7.68 -3.30 -0.52
CA ALA A 63 6.41 -2.97 -1.18
C ALA A 63 6.55 -1.77 -2.12
N ARG A 64 7.27 -0.72 -1.71
CA ARG A 64 7.60 0.43 -2.57
C ARG A 64 8.45 0.01 -3.76
N TRP A 65 9.50 -0.77 -3.54
CA TRP A 65 10.34 -1.26 -4.63
C TRP A 65 9.53 -2.05 -5.66
N ILE A 66 8.61 -2.93 -5.22
CA ILE A 66 7.71 -3.65 -6.13
C ILE A 66 6.80 -2.68 -6.89
N ALA A 67 6.21 -1.69 -6.22
CA ALA A 67 5.38 -0.68 -6.87
C ALA A 67 6.17 0.08 -7.95
N ASP A 68 7.39 0.53 -7.65
CA ASP A 68 8.25 1.22 -8.61
C ASP A 68 8.60 0.34 -9.82
N GLN A 69 8.90 -0.94 -9.60
CA GLN A 69 9.12 -1.90 -10.70
C GLN A 69 7.84 -2.11 -11.53
N LYS A 70 6.66 -2.08 -10.91
CA LYS A 70 5.39 -2.20 -11.61
C LYS A 70 5.03 -0.95 -12.40
N LEU A 71 5.41 0.24 -11.93
CA LEU A 71 5.17 1.48 -12.67
C LEU A 71 5.80 1.45 -14.07
N GLN A 72 7.05 0.98 -14.17
CA GLN A 72 7.71 0.79 -15.47
C GLN A 72 6.95 -0.18 -16.37
N GLN A 73 6.46 -1.30 -15.81
CA GLN A 73 5.65 -2.27 -16.56
C GLN A 73 4.29 -1.69 -16.99
N VAL A 74 3.71 -0.77 -16.22
CA VAL A 74 2.46 -0.08 -16.60
C VAL A 74 2.72 0.78 -17.84
N GLU A 75 3.83 1.52 -17.87
CA GLU A 75 4.19 2.37 -19.00
C GLU A 75 4.40 1.53 -20.26
N GLU A 76 5.23 0.49 -20.20
CA GLU A 76 5.48 -0.42 -21.32
C GLU A 76 4.19 -1.10 -21.81
N ALA A 77 3.35 -1.59 -20.90
CA ALA A 77 2.09 -2.24 -21.27
C ALA A 77 1.09 -1.29 -21.93
N ARG A 78 1.08 -0.01 -21.51
CA ARG A 78 0.27 1.03 -22.17
C ARG A 78 0.79 1.31 -23.57
N GLU A 79 2.10 1.38 -23.77
CA GLU A 79 2.68 1.57 -25.10
C GLU A 79 2.30 0.44 -26.07
N LEU A 80 2.33 -0.82 -25.61
CA LEU A 80 1.90 -1.96 -26.42
C LEU A 80 0.43 -1.85 -26.87
N ALA A 81 -0.44 -1.28 -26.03
CA ALA A 81 -1.84 -1.03 -26.40
C ALA A 81 -2.00 0.04 -27.50
N TYR A 82 -0.97 0.85 -27.78
CA TYR A 82 -0.98 1.82 -28.87
C TYR A 82 -0.33 1.30 -30.17
N THR A 83 -0.04 0.00 -30.26
CA THR A 83 0.58 -0.60 -31.45
C THR A 83 -0.29 -0.41 -32.69
N GLN A 84 0.32 0.11 -33.76
CA GLN A 84 -0.34 0.30 -35.06
C GLN A 84 -0.12 -0.91 -35.98
N PRO A 85 -1.06 -1.20 -36.89
CA PRO A 85 -0.90 -2.30 -37.83
C PRO A 85 0.24 -2.01 -38.83
N PRO A 86 1.05 -3.02 -39.20
CA PRO A 86 2.18 -2.83 -40.11
C PRO A 86 1.74 -2.51 -41.55
N ALA A 87 0.52 -2.88 -41.92
CA ALA A 87 -0.10 -2.57 -43.20
C ALA A 87 -1.58 -2.25 -43.02
N LYS A 88 -2.16 -1.50 -43.97
CA LYS A 88 -3.57 -1.09 -43.95
C LYS A 88 -4.52 -2.13 -44.57
N ASP A 89 -4.04 -3.34 -44.82
CA ASP A 89 -4.90 -4.42 -45.31
C ASP A 89 -5.83 -4.93 -44.19
N PRO A 90 -7.01 -5.48 -44.54
CA PRO A 90 -7.97 -5.94 -43.54
C PRO A 90 -7.44 -7.01 -42.59
N GLY A 91 -6.49 -7.86 -43.05
CA GLY A 91 -5.88 -8.90 -42.22
C GLY A 91 -5.03 -8.29 -41.12
N SER A 92 -4.06 -7.44 -41.50
CA SER A 92 -3.18 -6.75 -40.56
C SER A 92 -3.96 -5.92 -39.54
N VAL A 93 -4.98 -5.17 -39.97
CA VAL A 93 -5.82 -4.37 -39.06
C VAL A 93 -6.57 -5.25 -38.06
N ASN A 94 -7.15 -6.37 -38.50
CA ASN A 94 -7.88 -7.28 -37.61
C ASN A 94 -6.96 -7.98 -36.61
N PHE A 95 -5.79 -8.45 -37.04
CA PHE A 95 -4.80 -9.06 -36.13
C PHE A 95 -4.31 -8.06 -35.09
N THR A 96 -3.96 -6.85 -35.50
CA THR A 96 -3.52 -5.80 -34.56
C THR A 96 -4.63 -5.42 -33.60
N LYS A 97 -5.90 -5.35 -34.03
CA LYS A 97 -7.03 -5.07 -33.13
C LYS A 97 -7.16 -6.11 -32.00
N VAL A 98 -7.01 -7.39 -32.31
CA VAL A 98 -7.05 -8.47 -31.31
C VAL A 98 -5.85 -8.40 -30.37
N ALA A 99 -4.66 -8.08 -30.91
CA ALA A 99 -3.45 -7.90 -30.10
C ALA A 99 -3.59 -6.71 -29.14
N VAL A 100 -4.04 -5.54 -29.63
CA VAL A 100 -4.29 -4.34 -28.82
C VAL A 100 -5.30 -4.63 -27.71
N ALA A 101 -6.40 -5.31 -28.00
CA ALA A 101 -7.38 -5.67 -26.96
C ALA A 101 -6.76 -6.56 -25.86
N SER A 102 -5.88 -7.49 -26.24
CA SER A 102 -5.14 -8.32 -25.28
C SER A 102 -4.15 -7.49 -24.44
N PHE A 103 -3.44 -6.55 -25.07
CA PHE A 103 -2.53 -5.63 -24.40
C PHE A 103 -3.25 -4.68 -23.44
N GLU A 104 -4.43 -4.17 -23.79
CA GLU A 104 -5.25 -3.35 -22.90
C GLU A 104 -5.70 -4.11 -21.64
N VAL A 105 -6.03 -5.40 -21.76
CA VAL A 105 -6.35 -6.25 -20.61
C VAL A 105 -5.10 -6.44 -19.75
N GLY A 106 -3.95 -6.73 -20.37
CA GLY A 106 -2.67 -6.85 -19.66
C GLY A 106 -2.27 -5.57 -18.93
N ALA A 107 -2.38 -4.41 -19.59
CA ALA A 107 -2.08 -3.10 -19.02
C ALA A 107 -2.95 -2.80 -17.81
N ARG A 108 -4.25 -3.12 -17.87
CA ARG A 108 -5.17 -2.97 -16.72
C ARG A 108 -4.76 -3.86 -15.54
N TYR A 109 -4.34 -5.09 -15.79
CA TYR A 109 -3.86 -5.98 -14.73
C TYR A 109 -2.59 -5.43 -14.05
N VAL A 110 -1.62 -4.96 -14.83
CA VAL A 110 -0.38 -4.39 -14.28
C VAL A 110 -0.67 -3.09 -13.51
N ASP A 111 -1.57 -2.24 -14.01
CA ASP A 111 -2.02 -1.02 -13.33
C ASP A 111 -2.67 -1.33 -11.97
N HIS A 112 -3.52 -2.36 -11.93
CA HIS A 112 -4.13 -2.83 -10.69
C HIS A 112 -3.09 -3.38 -9.71
N SER A 113 -2.12 -4.16 -10.20
CA SER A 113 -1.02 -4.69 -9.38
C SER A 113 -0.15 -3.57 -8.80
N HIS A 114 0.15 -2.53 -9.60
CA HIS A 114 0.85 -1.34 -9.12
C HIS A 114 0.09 -0.68 -7.96
N ARG A 115 -1.20 -0.34 -8.17
CA ARG A 115 -2.03 0.28 -7.13
C ARG A 115 -2.08 -0.54 -5.84
N PHE A 116 -2.30 -1.86 -5.98
CA PHE A 116 -2.35 -2.78 -4.85
C PHE A 116 -1.08 -2.73 -3.98
N HIS A 117 0.10 -2.65 -4.60
CA HIS A 117 1.37 -2.58 -3.88
C HIS A 117 1.65 -1.19 -3.30
N THR A 118 1.26 -0.12 -4.00
CA THR A 118 1.36 1.26 -3.50
C THR A 118 0.49 1.45 -2.25
N GLU A 119 -0.75 1.00 -2.30
CA GLU A 119 -1.70 1.06 -1.18
C GLU A 119 -1.21 0.26 0.03
N LEU A 120 -0.62 -0.92 -0.18
CA LEU A 120 0.02 -1.71 0.88
C LEU A 120 1.19 -0.95 1.51
N ALA A 121 2.06 -0.37 0.69
CA ALA A 121 3.22 0.38 1.15
C ALA A 121 2.82 1.60 1.99
N GLU A 122 1.79 2.33 1.55
CA GLU A 122 1.26 3.49 2.28
C GLU A 122 0.68 3.09 3.64
N LYS A 123 -0.09 2.01 3.69
CA LYS A 123 -0.71 1.57 4.94
C LYS A 123 0.33 1.11 5.97
N LEU A 124 1.32 0.33 5.53
CA LEU A 124 2.46 -0.07 6.36
C LEU A 124 3.28 1.14 6.83
N ALA A 125 3.52 2.11 5.93
CA ALA A 125 4.25 3.32 6.26
C ALA A 125 3.53 4.17 7.31
N LYS A 126 2.20 4.31 7.23
CA LYS A 126 1.39 5.02 8.23
C LYS A 126 1.48 4.37 9.60
N ALA A 127 1.32 3.06 9.70
CA ALA A 127 1.46 2.36 10.97
C ALA A 127 2.87 2.54 11.57
N LEU A 128 3.91 2.51 10.72
CA LEU A 128 5.30 2.72 11.12
C LEU A 128 5.57 4.15 11.58
N ASP A 129 4.98 5.12 10.89
CA ASP A 129 5.07 6.53 11.24
C ASP A 129 4.43 6.80 12.62
N VAL A 130 3.25 6.24 12.90
CA VAL A 130 2.64 6.31 14.25
C VAL A 130 3.58 5.73 15.31
N TYR A 131 4.18 4.56 15.03
CA TYR A 131 5.13 3.93 15.95
C TYR A 131 6.41 4.77 16.18
N LYS A 132 6.89 5.48 15.15
CA LYS A 132 8.13 6.27 15.19
C LYS A 132 7.94 7.72 15.65
N GLY A 133 7.03 8.46 15.02
CA GLY A 133 6.81 9.90 15.19
C GLY A 133 6.38 10.31 16.60
N THR A 134 5.75 9.39 17.34
CA THR A 134 5.40 9.66 18.74
C THR A 134 6.62 9.72 19.66
N ASP A 135 7.77 9.14 19.27
CA ASP A 135 9.02 9.24 20.05
C ASP A 135 9.61 10.65 20.01
N GLU A 136 9.49 11.33 18.88
CA GLU A 136 9.97 12.71 18.70
C GLU A 136 9.06 13.69 19.46
N GLN A 137 7.73 13.49 19.36
CA GLN A 137 6.76 14.34 20.05
C GLN A 137 6.78 14.12 21.57
N SER A 138 6.94 12.88 22.05
CA SER A 138 7.03 12.59 23.50
C SER A 138 8.38 13.01 24.09
N ARG A 139 9.48 12.95 23.33
CA ARG A 139 10.78 13.52 23.78
C ARG A 139 10.69 15.02 23.94
N ASN A 140 10.04 15.72 23.01
CA ASN A 140 9.88 17.17 23.10
C ASN A 140 8.96 17.57 24.26
N ASP A 141 7.85 16.85 24.48
CA ASP A 141 6.91 17.13 25.56
C ASP A 141 7.49 16.86 26.96
N VAL A 142 8.34 15.83 27.11
CA VAL A 142 9.07 15.53 28.36
C VAL A 142 10.19 16.55 28.61
N ASN A 143 10.87 17.03 27.57
CA ASN A 143 11.87 18.08 27.71
C ASN A 143 11.23 19.44 28.07
N ASP A 144 10.02 19.73 27.57
CA ASP A 144 9.30 20.98 27.88
C ASP A 144 8.63 20.93 29.27
N SER A 145 8.24 19.74 29.74
CA SER A 145 7.60 19.54 31.06
C SER A 145 8.60 19.32 32.22
N GLY A 146 9.89 19.12 31.94
CA GLY A 146 10.95 18.86 32.92
C GLY A 146 11.69 20.10 33.45
N GLY A 147 11.34 21.30 32.98
CA GLY A 147 12.03 22.56 33.31
C GLY A 147 11.49 23.33 34.52
N GLY A 148 10.65 22.71 35.36
CA GLY A 148 10.17 23.31 36.61
C GLY A 148 11.21 23.24 37.71
N VAL A 149 12.18 24.16 37.69
CA VAL A 149 13.09 24.40 38.82
C VAL A 149 12.23 24.82 40.02
N ILE A 150 12.28 24.03 41.08
CA ILE A 150 11.75 24.37 42.40
C ILE A 150 12.71 25.37 43.00
N GLU A 151 12.34 26.65 43.05
CA GLU A 151 12.88 27.65 43.98
C GLU A 151 11.84 27.97 45.06
#